data_AF-A0A0G4ESK0-F1
#
_entry.id   AF-A0A0G4ESK0-F1
#
_cell.length_a   1.000
_cell.length_b   1.000
_cell.length_c   1.000
_cell.angle_alpha   90.00
_cell.angle_beta   90.00
_cell.angle_gamma   90.00
#
_symmetry.space_group_name_H-M   'P 1'
#
loop_
_entity.id
_entity.type
_entity.pdbx_description
1 polymer ?
#
loop_
_entity_poly.entity_id
_entity_poly.type
_entity_poly.pdbx_seq_one_letter_code
_entity_poly.pdbx_strand_id
1 'polypeptide(L)'
;MRPSVLAVLLHLGRISSSVGQVTDAPLDGSNAAASSTSAPPDNGTTSATSTDSAHFAAEEDDEIDLGFPSDSLPVDERAKCFIGREKSGLCADEGEVRQRLSFCRDAVRYRACIPPRQRYFPSWDATRKDQVLESLFKQQVEARIKKETNITREKDTPMYLTQNEDCQNAYKNFLCWFNFPRCSANNESLPLCRPSCTNYFEACKIVPAELVGDAECESLAMGAQFADEPDCTGRAGGVNDGRLCAMLVLIAVMFLHVVTCARLSE
;
A
#
# COMPACT_ATOMS: atom_id res chain seq x y z
N MET A 1 -4.54 -30.67 -9.30
CA MET A 1 -5.44 -29.58 -9.75
C MET A 1 -6.01 -28.92 -8.50
N ARG A 2 -5.61 -27.69 -8.19
CA ARG A 2 -6.10 -26.93 -7.02
C ARG A 2 -6.98 -25.79 -7.53
N PRO A 3 -8.13 -25.50 -6.91
CA PRO A 3 -9.09 -24.52 -7.43
C PRO A 3 -8.56 -23.09 -7.27
N SER A 4 -8.89 -22.25 -8.25
CA SER A 4 -8.53 -20.84 -8.37
C SER A 4 -9.03 -19.99 -7.19
N VAL A 5 -8.15 -19.16 -6.64
CA VAL A 5 -8.33 -18.33 -5.43
C VAL A 5 -8.98 -16.96 -5.75
N LEU A 6 -9.67 -16.83 -6.88
CA LEU A 6 -10.27 -15.56 -7.29
C LEU A 6 -11.56 -15.18 -6.52
N ALA A 7 -11.97 -15.94 -5.48
CA ALA A 7 -13.27 -15.81 -4.83
C ALA A 7 -13.28 -15.21 -3.41
N VAL A 8 -12.13 -14.89 -2.79
CA VAL A 8 -12.13 -14.52 -1.34
C VAL A 8 -12.10 -12.99 -1.08
N LEU A 9 -11.89 -12.16 -2.10
CA LEU A 9 -11.89 -10.69 -1.93
C LEU A 9 -13.29 -10.03 -1.86
N LEU A 10 -14.38 -10.80 -1.88
CA LEU A 10 -15.77 -10.30 -1.84
C LEU A 10 -16.56 -10.62 -0.56
N HIS A 11 -15.93 -11.06 0.53
CA HIS A 11 -16.67 -11.49 1.75
C HIS A 11 -16.47 -10.67 3.03
N LEU A 12 -15.85 -9.48 2.97
CA LEU A 12 -15.79 -8.56 4.13
C LEU A 12 -16.77 -7.37 4.06
N GLY A 13 -17.89 -7.53 3.33
CA GLY A 13 -18.86 -6.46 3.10
C GLY A 13 -20.31 -6.83 3.43
N ARG A 14 -20.59 -7.48 4.57
CA ARG A 14 -21.95 -7.56 5.13
C ARG A 14 -21.91 -7.39 6.65
N ILE A 15 -21.71 -6.15 7.09
CA ILE A 15 -22.15 -5.74 8.42
C ILE A 15 -23.61 -5.33 8.28
N SER A 16 -24.50 -6.14 8.84
CA SER A 16 -25.92 -5.86 9.00
C SER A 16 -26.08 -4.65 9.93
N SER A 17 -26.45 -3.50 9.40
CA SER A 17 -26.83 -2.34 10.20
C SER A 17 -28.27 -2.51 10.70
N SER A 18 -28.44 -3.02 11.92
CA SER A 18 -29.65 -2.77 12.69
C SER A 18 -29.61 -1.33 13.19
N VAL A 19 -30.36 -0.46 12.52
CA VAL A 19 -30.59 0.94 12.90
C VAL A 19 -31.39 0.96 14.19
N GLY A 20 -30.74 1.31 15.30
CA GLY A 20 -31.42 1.75 16.52
C GLY A 20 -31.70 3.25 16.41
N GLN A 21 -32.98 3.62 16.38
CA GLN A 21 -33.44 5.00 16.47
C GLN A 21 -33.02 5.60 17.81
N VAL A 22 -32.27 6.70 17.77
CA VAL A 22 -32.10 7.62 18.89
C VAL A 22 -32.92 8.86 18.57
N THR A 23 -33.93 9.10 19.39
CA THR A 23 -34.85 10.25 19.30
C THR A 23 -34.20 11.54 19.80
N ASP A 24 -34.71 12.63 19.25
CA ASP A 24 -34.25 14.02 19.26
C ASP A 24 -34.15 14.72 20.62
N ALA A 25 -33.32 15.76 20.67
CA ALA A 25 -33.72 17.06 21.24
C ALA A 25 -32.99 18.23 20.56
N PRO A 26 -33.63 19.40 20.39
CA PRO A 26 -33.22 20.45 19.46
C PRO A 26 -32.56 21.65 20.17
N LEU A 27 -31.62 22.31 19.49
CA LEU A 27 -31.28 23.71 19.78
C LEU A 27 -31.17 24.51 18.48
N ASP A 28 -32.01 25.53 18.42
CA ASP A 28 -32.19 26.55 17.39
C ASP A 28 -30.90 27.29 17.00
N GLY A 29 -30.83 27.74 15.76
CA GLY A 29 -29.77 28.64 15.31
C GLY A 29 -29.75 28.91 13.80
N SER A 30 -30.81 29.56 13.32
CA SER A 30 -31.05 30.07 11.96
C SER A 30 -29.81 30.59 11.20
N ASN A 31 -29.63 30.16 9.95
CA ASN A 31 -29.60 31.07 8.80
C ASN A 31 -29.76 30.35 7.47
N ALA A 32 -30.68 30.90 6.69
CA ALA A 32 -31.18 30.40 5.43
C ALA A 32 -30.30 30.81 4.24
N ALA A 33 -30.14 29.89 3.28
CA ALA A 33 -30.27 30.19 1.86
C ALA A 33 -30.45 28.86 1.11
N ALA A 34 -31.66 28.69 0.57
CA ALA A 34 -32.10 27.54 -0.19
C ALA A 34 -31.43 27.46 -1.57
N SER A 35 -31.23 26.24 -2.08
CA SER A 35 -31.64 25.93 -3.45
C SER A 35 -31.89 24.44 -3.60
N SER A 36 -33.15 24.13 -3.88
CA SER A 36 -33.76 22.84 -4.11
C SER A 36 -33.61 22.39 -5.56
N THR A 37 -33.31 21.11 -5.78
CA THR A 37 -33.70 20.42 -7.02
C THR A 37 -33.91 18.93 -6.77
N SER A 38 -35.18 18.62 -6.45
CA SER A 38 -35.99 17.52 -6.98
C SER A 38 -35.31 16.24 -7.50
N ALA A 39 -35.55 15.14 -6.78
CA ALA A 39 -35.63 13.78 -7.32
C ALA A 39 -36.85 13.61 -8.26
N PRO A 40 -36.84 12.61 -9.15
CA PRO A 40 -37.91 11.60 -9.16
C PRO A 40 -37.40 10.20 -9.62
N PRO A 41 -38.27 9.20 -9.86
CA PRO A 41 -38.76 8.21 -8.90
C PRO A 41 -38.26 6.78 -9.18
N ASP A 42 -38.48 5.90 -8.20
CA ASP A 42 -38.42 4.45 -8.34
C ASP A 42 -39.32 3.94 -9.46
N ASN A 43 -38.79 3.04 -10.28
CA ASN A 43 -39.60 2.17 -11.12
C ASN A 43 -39.02 0.74 -11.05
N GLY A 44 -39.77 -0.14 -10.40
CA GLY A 44 -39.42 -1.55 -10.32
C GLY A 44 -39.51 -2.26 -11.67
N THR A 45 -38.96 -3.47 -11.75
CA THR A 45 -39.61 -4.64 -12.38
C THR A 45 -38.73 -5.87 -12.18
N THR A 46 -39.32 -6.85 -11.52
CA THR A 46 -38.93 -8.25 -11.45
C THR A 46 -38.81 -8.89 -12.83
N SER A 47 -37.78 -9.70 -13.06
CA SER A 47 -37.85 -10.80 -14.03
C SER A 47 -36.92 -11.93 -13.59
N ALA A 48 -37.55 -12.99 -13.10
CA ALA A 48 -36.97 -14.32 -13.04
C ALA A 48 -36.84 -14.83 -14.48
N THR A 49 -35.66 -15.30 -14.86
CA THR A 49 -35.44 -16.00 -16.12
C THR A 49 -35.09 -17.44 -15.82
N SER A 50 -35.88 -18.33 -16.39
CA SER A 50 -35.81 -19.77 -16.33
C SER A 50 -34.48 -20.31 -16.85
N THR A 51 -33.91 -21.25 -16.11
CA THR A 51 -32.90 -22.20 -16.57
C THR A 51 -33.52 -23.15 -17.58
N ASP A 52 -33.21 -22.94 -18.86
CA ASP A 52 -33.34 -23.97 -19.91
C ASP A 52 -32.00 -24.66 -20.10
N SER A 53 -31.99 -25.95 -19.78
CA SER A 53 -30.89 -26.88 -20.03
C SER A 53 -30.87 -27.26 -21.51
N ALA A 54 -30.08 -26.55 -22.31
CA ALA A 54 -29.78 -26.96 -23.68
C ALA A 54 -28.55 -27.88 -23.71
N HIS A 55 -28.78 -29.08 -24.23
CA HIS A 55 -27.82 -30.14 -24.50
C HIS A 55 -26.92 -29.70 -25.67
N PHE A 56 -25.65 -29.37 -25.39
CA PHE A 56 -24.66 -29.07 -26.42
C PHE A 56 -24.02 -30.37 -26.92
N ALA A 57 -24.29 -30.69 -28.18
CA ALA A 57 -23.57 -31.70 -28.92
C ALA A 57 -22.14 -31.20 -29.17
N ALA A 58 -21.16 -32.08 -28.99
CA ALA A 58 -19.78 -31.85 -29.35
C ALA A 58 -19.65 -31.89 -30.88
N GLU A 59 -19.61 -30.72 -31.51
CA GLU A 59 -19.08 -30.58 -32.88
C GLU A 59 -17.56 -30.47 -32.78
N GLU A 60 -16.87 -31.24 -33.62
CA GLU A 60 -15.42 -31.25 -33.74
C GLU A 60 -14.97 -29.94 -34.39
N ASP A 61 -14.30 -29.08 -33.61
CA ASP A 61 -13.81 -27.77 -34.03
C ASP A 61 -12.66 -27.92 -35.03
N ASP A 62 -12.92 -27.54 -36.29
CA ASP A 62 -11.89 -27.23 -37.28
C ASP A 62 -11.02 -26.09 -36.75
N GLU A 63 -9.71 -26.36 -36.63
CA GLU A 63 -8.69 -25.43 -36.15
C GLU A 63 -8.52 -24.29 -37.16
N ILE A 64 -9.31 -23.22 -37.01
CA ILE A 64 -9.15 -21.99 -37.79
C ILE A 64 -7.85 -21.32 -37.31
N ASP A 65 -6.77 -21.57 -38.03
CA ASP A 65 -5.51 -20.83 -37.92
C ASP A 65 -5.77 -19.38 -38.36
N LEU A 66 -6.23 -18.57 -37.40
CA LEU A 66 -6.29 -17.12 -37.51
C LEU A 66 -4.85 -16.62 -37.51
N GLY A 67 -4.19 -16.70 -38.67
CA GLY A 67 -2.82 -16.25 -38.89
C GLY A 67 -2.62 -14.79 -38.49
N PHE A 68 -2.40 -14.57 -37.19
CA PHE A 68 -1.98 -13.30 -36.65
C PHE A 68 -0.51 -13.10 -37.04
N PRO A 69 -0.16 -12.01 -37.74
CA PRO A 69 1.20 -11.76 -38.17
C PRO A 69 2.13 -11.71 -36.95
N SER A 70 3.06 -12.67 -36.88
CA SER A 70 4.03 -12.88 -35.81
C SER A 70 5.15 -11.79 -35.76
N ASP A 71 5.08 -10.76 -36.61
CA ASP A 71 6.18 -9.84 -36.88
C ASP A 71 6.08 -8.47 -36.16
N SER A 72 5.58 -8.44 -34.93
CA SER A 72 5.75 -7.27 -34.04
C SER A 72 6.35 -7.70 -32.70
N LEU A 73 7.69 -7.72 -32.71
CA LEU A 73 8.66 -7.82 -31.61
C LEU A 73 8.09 -8.02 -30.19
N PRO A 74 8.53 -9.06 -29.46
CA PRO A 74 7.90 -9.51 -28.22
C PRO A 74 8.07 -8.46 -27.12
N VAL A 75 7.03 -7.66 -26.91
CA VAL A 75 6.86 -6.84 -25.70
C VAL A 75 6.77 -7.75 -24.46
N ASP A 76 6.43 -9.03 -24.66
CA ASP A 76 6.26 -10.05 -23.62
C ASP A 76 7.56 -10.66 -23.06
N GLU A 77 8.71 -10.58 -23.74
CA GLU A 77 9.97 -11.15 -23.20
C GLU A 77 10.70 -10.24 -22.19
N ARG A 78 10.20 -9.02 -21.98
CA ARG A 78 10.84 -8.02 -21.09
C ARG A 78 10.20 -7.94 -19.71
N ALA A 79 9.04 -8.54 -19.50
CA ALA A 79 8.38 -8.59 -18.19
C ALA A 79 9.08 -9.63 -17.30
N LYS A 80 10.04 -9.17 -16.50
CA LYS A 80 10.97 -10.04 -15.75
C LYS A 80 10.83 -9.95 -14.23
N CYS A 81 10.03 -9.02 -13.73
CA CYS A 81 9.91 -8.80 -12.29
C CYS A 81 8.51 -9.14 -11.77
N PHE A 82 8.45 -9.60 -10.52
CA PHE A 82 7.20 -9.97 -9.87
C PHE A 82 6.53 -8.74 -9.26
N ILE A 83 5.23 -8.66 -9.46
CA ILE A 83 4.34 -7.76 -8.72
C ILE A 83 3.43 -8.68 -7.89
N GLY A 84 3.61 -8.68 -6.58
CA GLY A 84 2.99 -9.69 -5.72
C GLY A 84 3.55 -11.08 -6.04
N ARG A 85 2.70 -11.99 -6.55
CA ARG A 85 3.07 -13.38 -6.88
C ARG A 85 3.13 -13.66 -8.37
N GLU A 86 2.90 -12.65 -9.21
CA GLU A 86 2.78 -12.80 -10.66
C GLU A 86 3.92 -12.07 -11.38
N LYS A 87 4.50 -12.73 -12.40
CA LYS A 87 5.54 -12.15 -13.27
C LYS A 87 4.90 -11.24 -14.33
N SER A 88 4.34 -10.12 -13.87
CA SER A 88 3.61 -9.18 -14.72
C SER A 88 4.27 -7.81 -14.83
N GLY A 89 5.41 -7.60 -14.16
CA GLY A 89 6.06 -6.28 -14.08
C GLY A 89 7.27 -6.09 -14.99
N LEU A 90 7.59 -4.82 -15.25
CA LEU A 90 8.83 -4.39 -15.91
C LEU A 90 9.64 -3.49 -14.97
N CYS A 91 10.95 -3.70 -14.92
CA CYS A 91 11.84 -2.84 -14.16
C CYS A 91 12.08 -1.51 -14.90
N ALA A 92 11.80 -0.40 -14.24
CA ALA A 92 12.02 0.95 -14.75
C ALA A 92 12.98 1.73 -13.85
N ASP A 93 13.81 2.58 -14.45
CA ASP A 93 14.81 3.39 -13.74
C ASP A 93 14.17 4.43 -12.81
N GLU A 94 14.90 4.85 -11.77
CA GLU A 94 14.40 5.77 -10.74
C GLU A 94 13.77 7.04 -11.35
N GLY A 95 14.43 7.64 -12.34
CA GLY A 95 13.94 8.86 -12.99
C GLY A 95 12.59 8.68 -13.68
N GLU A 96 12.38 7.54 -14.35
CA GLU A 96 11.12 7.21 -15.02
C GLU A 96 10.02 6.92 -14.00
N VAL A 97 10.34 6.12 -12.97
CA VAL A 97 9.39 5.78 -11.90
C VAL A 97 8.93 7.05 -11.19
N ARG A 98 9.83 7.94 -10.81
CA ARG A 98 9.51 9.19 -10.09
C ARG A 98 8.73 10.21 -10.92
N GLN A 99 8.72 10.09 -12.25
CA GLN A 99 7.88 10.92 -13.11
C GLN A 99 6.44 10.38 -13.20
N ARG A 100 6.23 9.08 -12.97
CA ARG A 100 4.92 8.42 -13.05
C ARG A 100 4.20 8.37 -11.70
N LEU A 101 4.95 8.32 -10.61
CA LEU A 101 4.39 8.31 -9.26
C LEU A 101 4.22 9.74 -8.74
N SER A 102 3.03 10.05 -8.20
CA SER A 102 2.74 11.27 -7.47
C SER A 102 2.75 11.03 -5.96
N PHE A 103 2.10 9.96 -5.50
CA PHE A 103 1.95 9.63 -4.09
C PHE A 103 3.20 8.92 -3.54
N CYS A 104 3.63 7.83 -4.18
CA CYS A 104 4.80 7.04 -3.78
C CYS A 104 6.15 7.64 -4.24
N ARG A 105 6.14 8.81 -4.89
CA ARG A 105 7.32 9.46 -5.48
C ARG A 105 8.50 9.61 -4.53
N ASP A 106 8.23 9.99 -3.30
CA ASP A 106 9.27 10.25 -2.30
C ASP A 106 9.79 8.98 -1.62
N ALA A 107 8.98 7.92 -1.61
CA ALA A 107 9.31 6.63 -1.02
C ALA A 107 10.11 5.74 -1.99
N VAL A 108 9.74 5.74 -3.27
CA VAL A 108 10.33 4.89 -4.32
C VAL A 108 11.45 5.65 -5.04
N ARG A 109 12.64 5.64 -4.44
CA ARG A 109 13.86 6.31 -4.94
C ARG A 109 14.88 5.31 -5.50
N TYR A 110 14.39 4.28 -6.18
CA TYR A 110 15.21 3.19 -6.71
C TYR A 110 14.61 2.68 -8.02
N ARG A 111 15.38 1.86 -8.75
CA ARG A 111 14.88 1.13 -9.92
C ARG A 111 13.82 0.13 -9.45
N ALA A 112 12.58 0.31 -9.88
CA ALA A 112 11.43 -0.39 -9.32
C ALA A 112 10.68 -1.21 -10.38
N CYS A 113 10.04 -2.27 -9.92
CA CYS A 113 9.14 -3.09 -10.73
C CYS A 113 7.78 -2.40 -10.83
N ILE A 114 7.36 -2.05 -12.04
CA ILE A 114 6.10 -1.34 -12.31
C ILE A 114 5.22 -2.11 -13.29
N PRO A 115 3.88 -1.94 -13.23
CA PRO A 115 2.99 -2.52 -14.23
C PRO A 115 3.33 -1.97 -15.63
N PRO A 116 3.56 -2.84 -16.64
CA PRO A 116 3.69 -2.42 -18.02
C PRO A 116 2.32 -1.98 -18.54
N ARG A 117 2.32 -1.22 -19.65
CA ARG A 117 1.06 -0.95 -20.37
C ARG A 117 0.55 -2.23 -20.99
N GLN A 118 -0.59 -2.72 -20.52
CA GLN A 118 -1.23 -3.92 -21.03
C GLN A 118 -2.24 -3.57 -22.12
N ARG A 119 -2.39 -4.44 -23.13
CA ARG A 119 -3.37 -4.24 -24.21
C ARG A 119 -4.82 -4.29 -23.73
N TYR A 120 -5.12 -5.23 -22.82
CA TYR A 120 -6.47 -5.46 -22.31
C TYR A 120 -6.85 -4.52 -21.17
N PHE A 121 -5.86 -4.01 -20.42
CA PHE A 121 -6.06 -3.06 -19.33
C PHE A 121 -5.14 -1.84 -19.51
N PRO A 122 -5.34 -1.02 -20.55
CA PRO A 122 -4.43 0.07 -20.89
C PRO A 122 -4.38 1.17 -19.82
N SER A 123 -5.42 1.26 -18.99
CA SER A 123 -5.47 2.15 -17.84
C SER A 123 -4.72 1.62 -16.62
N TRP A 124 -4.33 0.34 -16.57
CA TRP A 124 -3.60 -0.25 -15.46
C TRP A 124 -2.09 -0.08 -15.64
N ASP A 125 -1.62 1.13 -15.40
CA ASP A 125 -0.20 1.49 -15.41
C ASP A 125 0.32 1.89 -14.02
N ALA A 126 1.60 2.26 -13.93
CA ALA A 126 2.22 2.72 -12.69
C ALA A 126 1.48 3.90 -12.06
N THR A 127 1.03 4.87 -12.86
CA THR A 127 0.31 6.07 -12.42
C THR A 127 -1.03 5.68 -11.81
N ARG A 128 -1.80 4.83 -12.49
CA ARG A 128 -3.10 4.39 -11.98
C ARG A 128 -2.95 3.56 -10.71
N LYS A 129 -1.95 2.68 -10.66
CA LYS A 129 -1.66 1.90 -9.45
C LYS A 129 -1.32 2.83 -8.27
N ASP A 130 -0.48 3.84 -8.48
CA ASP A 130 -0.12 4.84 -7.46
C ASP A 130 -1.34 5.60 -6.91
N GLN A 131 -2.27 6.00 -7.77
CA GLN A 131 -3.54 6.63 -7.36
C GLN A 131 -4.42 5.71 -6.52
N VAL A 132 -4.46 4.41 -6.86
CA VAL A 132 -5.19 3.40 -6.08
C VAL A 132 -4.56 3.25 -4.70
N LEU A 133 -3.22 3.27 -4.60
CA LEU A 133 -2.51 3.22 -3.33
C LEU A 133 -2.75 4.48 -2.49
N GLU A 134 -2.79 5.66 -3.10
CA GLU A 134 -3.12 6.90 -2.40
C GLU A 134 -4.53 6.84 -1.80
N SER A 135 -5.50 6.36 -2.59
CA SER A 135 -6.89 6.23 -2.16
C SER A 135 -7.03 5.20 -1.03
N LEU A 136 -6.35 4.06 -1.18
CA LEU A 136 -6.31 3.00 -0.16
C LEU A 136 -5.68 3.50 1.15
N PHE A 137 -4.55 4.21 1.05
CA PHE A 137 -3.89 4.82 2.20
C PHE A 137 -4.83 5.79 2.92
N LYS A 138 -5.47 6.72 2.20
CA LYS A 138 -6.44 7.67 2.77
C LYS A 138 -7.58 6.95 3.48
N GLN A 139 -8.19 5.95 2.83
CA GLN A 139 -9.29 5.18 3.40
C GLN A 139 -8.88 4.44 4.68
N GLN A 140 -7.71 3.81 4.70
CA GLN A 140 -7.24 3.05 5.86
C GLN A 140 -6.83 3.96 7.01
N VAL A 141 -6.20 5.10 6.69
CA VAL A 141 -5.85 6.10 7.70
C VAL A 141 -7.12 6.68 8.33
N GLU A 142 -8.09 7.10 7.52
CA GLU A 142 -9.37 7.61 8.00
C GLU A 142 -10.13 6.57 8.82
N ALA A 143 -10.22 5.33 8.35
CA ALA A 143 -10.90 4.25 9.07
C ALA A 143 -10.26 3.99 10.45
N ARG A 144 -8.93 4.07 10.53
CA ARG A 144 -8.21 3.89 11.80
C ARG A 144 -8.32 5.12 12.69
N ILE A 145 -8.26 6.34 12.17
CA ILE A 145 -8.56 7.57 12.93
C ILE A 145 -9.98 7.51 13.49
N LYS A 146 -10.97 7.09 12.70
CA LYS A 146 -12.35 6.93 13.16
C LYS A 146 -12.45 5.88 14.26
N LYS A 147 -11.71 4.79 14.17
CA LYS A 147 -11.66 3.76 15.23
C LYS A 147 -10.98 4.26 16.51
N GLU A 148 -9.91 5.05 16.37
CA GLU A 148 -9.17 5.64 17.49
C GLU A 148 -9.88 6.83 18.13
N THR A 149 -10.74 7.55 17.40
CA THR A 149 -11.49 8.71 17.91
C THR A 149 -12.91 8.33 18.38
N ASN A 150 -13.50 7.27 17.84
CA ASN A 150 -14.79 6.72 18.29
C ASN A 150 -14.59 5.80 19.51
N ILE A 151 -13.94 6.33 20.56
CA ILE A 151 -13.79 5.64 21.84
C ILE A 151 -15.10 5.79 22.61
N THR A 152 -15.83 4.69 22.78
CA THR A 152 -16.69 4.53 23.95
C THR A 152 -15.79 4.47 25.19
N ARG A 153 -16.07 5.29 26.22
CA ARG A 153 -15.24 5.53 27.43
C ARG A 153 -14.69 4.28 28.15
N GLU A 154 -15.14 3.08 27.82
CA GLU A 154 -14.82 1.85 28.55
C GLU A 154 -13.59 1.11 28.03
N LYS A 155 -13.01 1.47 26.88
CA LYS A 155 -11.82 0.79 26.36
C LYS A 155 -10.80 1.80 25.86
N ASP A 156 -9.81 2.07 26.72
CA ASP A 156 -8.69 2.95 26.45
C ASP A 156 -7.83 2.35 25.33
N THR A 157 -8.20 2.67 24.09
CA THR A 157 -7.44 2.26 22.91
C THR A 157 -6.43 3.37 22.67
N PRO A 158 -5.14 3.10 22.82
CA PRO A 158 -4.13 4.13 22.64
C PRO A 158 -4.19 4.71 21.20
N MET A 159 -4.23 6.05 21.12
CA MET A 159 -4.30 6.81 19.87
C MET A 159 -2.91 6.88 19.23
N TYR A 160 -2.61 5.97 18.30
CA TYR A 160 -1.29 5.91 17.68
C TYR A 160 -1.24 6.51 16.28
N LEU A 161 -2.25 6.31 15.43
CA LEU A 161 -2.19 6.77 14.05
C LEU A 161 -2.56 8.26 13.90
N THR A 162 -3.55 8.71 14.68
CA THR A 162 -4.11 10.06 14.54
C THR A 162 -3.10 11.15 14.91
N GLN A 163 -2.18 10.86 15.82
CA GLN A 163 -1.25 11.84 16.40
C GLN A 163 0.22 11.64 15.98
N ASN A 164 0.53 10.55 15.25
CA ASN A 164 1.91 10.22 14.91
C ASN A 164 2.13 10.26 13.39
N GLU A 165 2.73 11.35 12.92
CA GLU A 165 3.12 11.51 11.52
C GLU A 165 4.15 10.46 11.08
N ASP A 166 5.04 10.02 11.99
CA ASP A 166 6.02 8.98 11.70
C ASP A 166 5.34 7.64 11.39
N CYS A 167 4.26 7.30 12.10
CA CYS A 167 3.48 6.11 11.80
C CYS A 167 2.81 6.21 10.40
N GLN A 168 2.22 7.35 10.07
CA GLN A 168 1.59 7.56 8.76
C GLN A 168 2.63 7.48 7.63
N ASN A 169 3.80 8.10 7.83
CA ASN A 169 4.91 8.07 6.90
C ASN A 169 5.50 6.67 6.75
N ALA A 170 5.69 5.94 7.86
CA ALA A 170 6.17 4.55 7.84
C ALA A 170 5.15 3.64 7.13
N TYR A 171 3.85 3.86 7.36
CA TYR A 171 2.80 3.12 6.67
C TYR A 171 2.78 3.38 5.16
N LYS A 172 2.88 4.66 4.77
CA LYS A 172 3.00 5.07 3.36
C LYS A 172 4.20 4.38 2.70
N ASN A 173 5.36 4.44 3.33
CA ASN A 173 6.58 3.84 2.81
C ASN A 173 6.44 2.32 2.66
N PHE A 174 5.94 1.64 3.68
CA PHE A 174 5.66 0.20 3.63
C PHE A 174 4.73 -0.16 2.46
N LEU A 175 3.60 0.55 2.33
CA LEU A 175 2.63 0.32 1.27
C LEU A 175 3.23 0.53 -0.13
N CYS A 176 4.02 1.60 -0.30
CA CYS A 176 4.69 1.90 -1.55
C CYS A 176 5.75 0.86 -1.93
N TRP A 177 6.62 0.47 -0.99
CA TRP A 177 7.69 -0.49 -1.25
C TRP A 177 7.15 -1.90 -1.53
N PHE A 178 6.08 -2.31 -0.84
CA PHE A 178 5.41 -3.57 -1.11
C PHE A 178 4.82 -3.63 -2.53
N ASN A 179 4.28 -2.51 -3.01
CA ASN A 179 3.62 -2.44 -4.31
C ASN A 179 4.55 -2.11 -5.49
N PHE A 180 5.70 -1.50 -5.22
CA PHE A 180 6.74 -1.21 -6.20
C PHE A 180 8.07 -1.81 -5.72
N PRO A 181 8.22 -3.15 -5.79
CA PRO A 181 9.42 -3.83 -5.34
C PRO A 181 10.65 -3.31 -6.07
N ARG A 182 11.79 -3.30 -5.37
CA ARG A 182 13.07 -2.93 -5.98
C ARG A 182 13.49 -3.97 -7.01
N CYS A 183 14.14 -3.54 -8.08
CA CYS A 183 14.71 -4.44 -9.08
C CYS A 183 16.21 -4.68 -8.84
N SER A 184 16.62 -5.95 -8.97
CA SER A 184 18.02 -6.36 -9.06
C SER A 184 18.64 -5.95 -10.39
N ALA A 185 19.97 -6.02 -10.54
CA ALA A 185 20.65 -5.79 -11.82
C ALA A 185 20.08 -6.68 -12.95
N ASN A 186 19.58 -7.87 -12.63
CA ASN A 186 19.07 -8.85 -13.59
C ASN A 186 17.61 -8.62 -14.04
N ASN A 187 16.99 -7.51 -13.60
CA ASN A 187 15.55 -7.20 -13.81
C ASN A 187 14.60 -8.12 -13.04
N GLU A 188 15.06 -8.70 -11.94
CA GLU A 188 14.21 -9.47 -11.04
C GLU A 188 13.74 -8.56 -9.90
N SER A 189 12.48 -8.68 -9.49
CA SER A 189 12.01 -8.02 -8.27
C SER A 189 12.67 -8.65 -7.05
N LEU A 190 13.19 -7.82 -6.16
CA LEU A 190 13.67 -8.22 -4.86
C LEU A 190 12.50 -8.26 -3.86
N PRO A 191 12.54 -9.16 -2.87
CA PRO A 191 11.60 -9.16 -1.76
C PRO A 191 11.68 -7.84 -0.97
N LEU A 192 10.64 -7.56 -0.18
CA LEU A 192 10.64 -6.42 0.73
C LEU A 192 11.69 -6.64 1.83
N CYS A 193 12.32 -5.56 2.27
CA CYS A 193 13.33 -5.62 3.33
C CYS A 193 12.70 -5.72 4.71
N ARG A 194 13.25 -6.58 5.59
CA ARG A 194 12.78 -6.70 6.98
C ARG A 194 12.75 -5.34 7.72
N PRO A 195 13.80 -4.48 7.66
CA PRO A 195 13.77 -3.18 8.34
C PRO A 195 12.61 -2.28 7.94
N SER A 196 12.15 -2.35 6.69
CA SER A 196 10.99 -1.59 6.22
C SER A 196 9.71 -2.01 6.92
N CYS A 197 9.55 -3.30 7.19
CA CYS A 197 8.43 -3.84 7.93
C CYS A 197 8.52 -3.45 9.40
N THR A 198 9.65 -3.75 10.06
CA THR A 198 9.88 -3.43 11.47
C THR A 198 9.64 -1.94 11.76
N ASN A 199 10.16 -1.04 10.93
CA ASN A 199 9.96 0.41 11.07
C ASN A 199 8.47 0.80 11.07
N TYR A 200 7.63 0.17 10.23
CA TYR A 200 6.19 0.42 10.24
C TYR A 200 5.54 0.01 11.56
N PHE A 201 5.81 -1.20 12.04
CA PHE A 201 5.22 -1.68 13.30
C PHE A 201 5.70 -0.89 14.51
N GLU A 202 6.98 -0.55 14.55
CA GLU A 202 7.59 0.23 15.64
C GLU A 202 7.07 1.66 15.68
N ALA A 203 6.95 2.32 14.52
CA ALA A 203 6.39 3.67 14.44
C ALA A 203 4.91 3.69 14.83
N CYS A 204 4.16 2.65 14.45
CA CYS A 204 2.72 2.57 14.67
C CYS A 204 2.26 1.88 15.95
N LYS A 205 3.21 1.38 16.76
CA LYS A 205 2.96 0.69 18.05
C LYS A 205 1.87 -0.39 17.96
N ILE A 206 1.76 -1.05 16.80
CA ILE A 206 0.73 -2.08 16.55
C ILE A 206 1.02 -3.32 17.41
N VAL A 207 2.31 -3.59 17.63
CA VAL A 207 2.82 -4.66 18.48
C VAL A 207 4.02 -4.10 19.25
N PRO A 208 4.27 -4.52 20.50
CA PRO A 208 5.52 -4.18 21.19
C PRO A 208 6.71 -4.64 20.34
N ALA A 209 7.75 -3.80 20.19
CA ALA A 209 8.91 -4.09 19.35
C ALA A 209 9.58 -5.45 19.68
N GLU A 210 9.51 -5.86 20.95
CA GLU A 210 10.00 -7.15 21.46
C GLU A 210 9.20 -8.37 20.98
N LEU A 211 7.97 -8.16 20.53
CA LEU A 211 7.05 -9.20 20.04
C LEU A 211 6.91 -9.20 18.51
N VAL A 212 7.47 -8.20 17.82
CA VAL A 212 7.57 -8.19 16.35
C VAL A 212 8.65 -9.19 15.94
N GLY A 213 8.33 -10.47 16.07
CA GLY A 213 9.11 -11.55 15.50
C GLY A 213 8.91 -11.63 13.98
N ASP A 214 9.78 -12.37 13.31
CA ASP A 214 9.73 -12.60 11.86
C ASP A 214 8.33 -13.01 11.35
N ALA A 215 7.60 -13.76 12.18
CA ALA A 215 6.28 -14.28 11.87
C ALA A 215 5.21 -13.22 11.58
N GLU A 216 5.25 -12.05 12.24
CA GLU A 216 4.21 -11.03 12.03
C GLU A 216 4.40 -10.29 10.70
N CYS A 217 5.64 -9.94 10.38
CA CYS A 217 5.99 -9.39 9.07
C CYS A 217 5.65 -10.39 7.95
N GLU A 218 5.96 -11.68 8.13
CA GLU A 218 5.60 -12.74 7.19
C GLU A 218 4.08 -12.92 7.02
N SER A 219 3.33 -12.84 8.12
CA SER A 219 1.87 -12.97 8.10
C SER A 219 1.19 -11.83 7.33
N LEU A 220 1.65 -10.59 7.54
CA LEU A 220 1.09 -9.40 6.90
C LEU A 220 1.51 -9.24 5.45
N ALA A 221 2.69 -9.76 5.10
CA ALA A 221 3.10 -9.85 3.70
C ALA A 221 2.37 -10.95 2.92
N MET A 222 1.37 -11.61 3.51
CA MET A 222 0.61 -12.70 2.90
C MET A 222 1.53 -13.78 2.33
N GLY A 223 2.59 -14.11 3.08
CA GLY A 223 3.62 -15.06 2.66
C GLY A 223 4.57 -14.55 1.57
N ALA A 224 4.75 -13.23 1.44
CA ALA A 224 5.92 -12.71 0.72
C ALA A 224 7.18 -13.03 1.51
N GLN A 225 8.23 -13.45 0.81
CA GLN A 225 9.54 -13.63 1.39
C GLN A 225 10.13 -12.24 1.69
N PHE A 226 10.88 -12.12 2.78
CA PHE A 226 11.68 -10.94 3.09
C PHE A 226 13.15 -11.22 2.78
N ALA A 227 13.88 -10.24 2.27
CA ALA A 227 15.34 -10.34 2.19
C ALA A 227 15.96 -9.96 3.54
N ASP A 228 16.96 -10.75 3.93
CA ASP A 228 17.93 -10.37 4.96
C ASP A 228 18.93 -9.32 4.42
N GLU A 229 19.69 -8.72 5.35
CA GLU A 229 20.40 -7.45 5.16
C GLU A 229 21.32 -7.26 3.95
N PRO A 230 22.06 -8.22 3.34
CA PRO A 230 23.01 -7.86 2.28
C PRO A 230 22.32 -7.22 1.07
N ASP A 231 21.13 -7.70 0.69
CA ASP A 231 20.39 -7.21 -0.48
C ASP A 231 19.56 -5.94 -0.19
N CYS A 232 19.40 -5.62 1.09
CA CYS A 232 18.67 -4.45 1.58
C CYS A 232 19.53 -3.18 1.71
N THR A 233 20.85 -3.30 1.55
CA THR A 233 21.82 -2.19 1.71
C THR A 233 21.77 -1.10 0.62
N GLY A 234 20.81 -1.17 -0.32
CA GLY A 234 20.64 -0.11 -1.31
C GLY A 234 19.97 1.12 -0.71
N ARG A 235 20.72 1.87 0.10
CA ARG A 235 20.44 3.24 0.53
C ARG A 235 18.94 3.49 0.68
N ALA A 236 18.32 2.82 1.67
CA ALA A 236 17.07 3.31 2.24
C ALA A 236 17.27 4.81 2.45
N GLY A 237 16.54 5.63 1.71
CA GLY A 237 16.67 7.08 1.78
C GLY A 237 16.65 7.47 3.24
N GLY A 238 17.79 7.96 3.72
CA GLY A 238 18.09 8.06 5.13
C GLY A 238 16.93 8.67 5.89
N VAL A 239 16.37 7.89 6.81
CA VAL A 239 15.82 8.49 8.02
C VAL A 239 16.94 9.38 8.55
N ASN A 240 16.64 10.66 8.74
CA ASN A 240 17.61 11.73 8.99
C ASN A 240 18.32 11.58 10.35
N ASP A 241 19.16 10.55 10.53
CA ASP A 241 20.00 10.38 11.72
C ASP A 241 21.42 10.97 11.55
N GLY A 242 21.56 11.94 10.64
CA GLY A 242 22.75 12.80 10.57
C GLY A 242 22.83 13.82 11.70
N ARG A 243 21.71 14.12 12.39
CA ARG A 243 21.69 15.10 13.48
C ARG A 243 22.13 14.53 14.83
N LEU A 244 21.91 13.23 15.12
CA LEU A 244 22.41 12.64 16.36
C LEU A 244 23.92 12.39 16.33
N CYS A 245 24.50 11.95 15.20
CA CYS A 245 25.95 11.82 15.10
C CYS A 245 26.68 13.18 15.12
N ALA A 246 26.14 14.21 14.47
CA ALA A 246 26.73 15.56 14.54
C ALA A 246 26.61 16.18 15.94
N MET A 247 25.49 15.97 16.65
CA MET A 247 25.34 16.43 18.04
C MET A 247 26.26 15.68 19.00
N LEU A 248 26.45 14.36 18.85
CA LEU A 248 27.38 13.59 19.67
C LEU A 248 28.84 14.03 19.45
N VAL A 249 29.23 14.36 18.21
CA VAL A 249 30.55 14.93 17.92
C VAL A 249 30.71 16.32 18.53
N LEU A 250 29.69 17.18 18.48
CA LEU A 250 29.74 18.51 19.09
C LEU A 250 29.80 18.44 20.63
N ILE A 251 29.05 17.54 21.26
CA ILE A 251 29.10 17.31 22.71
C ILE A 251 30.49 16.81 23.12
N ALA A 252 31.06 15.84 22.39
CA ALA A 252 32.41 15.35 22.66
C ALA A 252 33.49 16.45 22.51
N VAL A 253 33.38 17.32 21.51
CA VAL A 253 34.31 18.44 21.30
C VAL A 253 34.17 19.50 22.40
N MET A 254 32.95 19.78 22.88
CA MET A 254 32.74 20.70 24.01
C MET A 254 33.32 20.14 25.31
N PHE A 255 33.13 18.84 25.60
CA PHE A 255 33.73 18.22 26.78
C PHE A 255 35.26 18.21 26.71
N LEU A 256 35.84 17.98 25.52
CA LEU A 256 37.28 18.02 25.34
C LEU A 256 37.85 19.43 25.57
N HIS A 257 37.16 20.49 25.09
CA HIS A 257 37.57 21.88 25.31
C HIS A 257 37.50 22.30 26.78
N VAL A 258 36.44 21.93 27.50
CA VAL A 258 36.28 22.25 28.92
C VAL A 258 37.39 21.59 29.76
N VAL A 259 37.75 20.34 29.46
CA VAL A 259 38.83 19.64 30.18
C VAL A 259 40.21 20.23 29.88
N THR A 260 40.49 20.66 28.64
CA THR A 260 41.75 21.36 28.33
C THR A 260 41.85 22.74 28.95
N CYS A 261 40.74 23.49 29.08
CA CYS A 261 40.76 24.79 29.74
C CYS A 261 40.97 24.66 31.27
N ALA A 262 40.44 23.61 31.90
CA ALA A 262 40.65 23.38 33.33
C ALA A 262 42.12 23.06 33.68
N ARG A 263 42.86 22.39 32.79
CA ARG A 263 44.28 22.06 33.01
C ARG A 263 45.28 23.20 32.73
N LEU A 264 44.83 24.31 32.16
CA LEU A 264 45.67 25.50 31.93
C LEU A 264 45.50 26.56 33.02
N SER A 265 44.66 26.28 34.03
CA SER A 265 44.33 27.18 35.14
C SER A 265 44.95 26.74 36.48
N GLU A 266 45.75 25.68 36.50
CA GLU A 266 46.59 25.24 37.63
C GLU A 266 48.08 25.47 37.31
#